data_AF-A0A5K7XFA9-F1
#
_entry.id   AF-A0A5K7XFA9-F1
#
_cell.length_a   1.000
_cell.length_b   1.000
_cell.length_c   1.000
_cell.angle_alpha   90.00
_cell.angle_beta   90.00
_cell.angle_gamma   90.00
#
_symmetry.space_group_name_H-M   'P 1'
#
loop_
_entity.id
_entity.type
_entity.pdbx_description
1 polymer ?
#
loop_
_entity_poly.entity_id
_entity_poly.type
_entity_poly.pdbx_seq_one_letter_code
_entity_poly.pdbx_strand_id
1 'polypeptide(L)'
;MNPWLYYTLAILLVCCGGLCWLTNLFSLPGNWILLGMAALFAWLASDVGGHGIGWTTVGIMAGLAVLGEVIEFFAGAAGAAKQGASRRSIVFSLIGGMAGSIGGAMLGLPVPVIGSVIAALLGGSLGAFAGAYLGEKSIERPHSESMAVARGAFAGRLWGTVGKFAVGAVMLGVMTVDALVG
;
A
#
# COMPACT_ATOMS: atom_id res chain seq x y z
N MET A 1 -21.08 -1.21 -26.42
CA MET A 1 -21.03 -2.49 -25.68
C MET A 1 -22.45 -2.87 -25.26
N ASN A 2 -22.80 -4.15 -25.15
CA ASN A 2 -24.10 -4.54 -24.57
C ASN A 2 -24.12 -4.20 -23.07
N PRO A 3 -25.22 -3.66 -22.50
CA PRO A 3 -25.32 -3.35 -21.06
C PRO A 3 -24.94 -4.50 -20.12
N TRP A 4 -25.32 -5.75 -20.42
CA TRP A 4 -24.97 -6.91 -19.62
C TRP A 4 -23.46 -7.16 -19.57
N LEU A 5 -22.77 -6.94 -20.69
CA LEU A 5 -21.32 -7.06 -20.76
C LEU A 5 -20.64 -5.94 -19.98
N TYR A 6 -21.15 -4.70 -20.06
CA TYR A 6 -20.65 -3.58 -19.28
C TYR A 6 -20.68 -3.87 -17.77
N TYR A 7 -21.86 -4.20 -17.22
CA TYR A 7 -22.00 -4.46 -15.79
C TYR A 7 -21.18 -5.67 -15.34
N THR A 8 -21.05 -6.69 -16.18
CA THR A 8 -20.17 -7.83 -15.89
C THR A 8 -18.70 -7.38 -15.75
N LEU A 9 -18.21 -6.57 -16.69
CA LEU A 9 -16.85 -6.03 -16.62
C LEU A 9 -16.64 -5.07 -15.45
N ALA A 10 -17.66 -4.25 -15.12
CA ALA A 10 -17.61 -3.35 -13.97
C ALA A 10 -17.55 -4.12 -12.64
N ILE A 11 -18.34 -5.19 -12.48
CA ILE A 11 -18.28 -6.05 -11.29
C ILE A 11 -16.92 -6.74 -11.19
N LEU A 12 -16.39 -7.26 -12.31
CA LEU A 12 -15.05 -7.84 -12.36
C LEU A 12 -13.97 -6.83 -11.99
N LEU A 13 -14.08 -5.59 -12.48
CA LEU A 13 -13.18 -4.49 -12.14
C LEU A 13 -13.18 -4.24 -10.62
N VAL A 14 -14.35 -4.15 -9.98
CA VAL A 14 -14.47 -3.92 -8.54
C VAL A 14 -13.88 -5.09 -7.74
N CYS A 15 -14.17 -6.33 -8.12
CA CYS A 15 -13.62 -7.52 -7.48
C CYS A 15 -12.09 -7.58 -7.59
N CYS A 16 -11.55 -7.42 -8.79
CA CYS A 16 -10.11 -7.40 -9.03
C CYS A 16 -9.44 -6.19 -8.37
N GLY A 17 -10.11 -5.03 -8.35
CA GLY A 17 -9.66 -3.84 -7.66
C GLY A 17 -9.57 -4.02 -6.15
N GLY A 18 -10.54 -4.72 -5.55
CA GLY A 18 -10.50 -5.13 -4.15
C GLY A 18 -9.30 -6.03 -3.84
N LEU A 19 -8.99 -6.99 -4.72
CA LEU A 19 -7.78 -7.82 -4.58
C LEU A 19 -6.50 -6.97 -4.70
N CYS A 20 -6.43 -6.05 -5.66
CA CYS A 20 -5.31 -5.12 -5.82
C CYS A 20 -5.13 -4.25 -4.58
N TRP A 21 -6.22 -3.75 -4.01
CA TRP A 21 -6.19 -2.96 -2.78
C TRP A 21 -5.61 -3.74 -1.59
N LEU A 22 -5.98 -5.02 -1.42
CA LEU A 22 -5.40 -5.90 -0.40
C LEU A 22 -3.89 -6.08 -0.56
N THR A 23 -3.35 -5.94 -1.78
CA THR A 23 -1.92 -6.11 -2.01
C THR A 23 -1.06 -5.04 -1.33
N ASN A 24 -1.62 -3.87 -0.99
CA ASN A 24 -0.90 -2.83 -0.23
C ASN A 24 -0.41 -3.34 1.13
N LEU A 25 -1.08 -4.32 1.73
CA LEU A 25 -0.68 -4.94 3.01
C LEU A 25 0.61 -5.78 2.88
N PHE A 26 0.94 -6.20 1.66
CA PHE A 26 2.16 -6.94 1.32
C PHE A 26 3.30 -6.04 0.85
N SER A 27 3.20 -4.72 1.08
CA SER A 27 4.16 -3.74 0.56
C SER A 27 4.24 -3.66 -0.97
N LEU A 28 3.21 -4.14 -1.67
CA LEU A 28 3.10 -4.05 -3.13
C LEU A 28 2.47 -2.71 -3.55
N PRO A 29 2.69 -2.24 -4.80
CA PRO A 29 2.14 -1.00 -5.31
C PRO A 29 0.65 -1.13 -5.69
N GLY A 30 -0.19 -1.62 -4.78
CA GLY A 30 -1.60 -1.96 -5.02
C GLY A 30 -2.43 -0.78 -5.53
N ASN A 31 -2.21 0.42 -4.99
CA ASN A 31 -2.89 1.64 -5.44
C ASN A 31 -2.55 2.02 -6.89
N TRP A 32 -1.32 1.75 -7.34
CA TRP A 32 -0.92 2.00 -8.74
C TRP A 32 -1.56 1.00 -9.70
N ILE A 33 -1.63 -0.27 -9.29
CA ILE A 33 -2.32 -1.30 -10.08
C ILE A 33 -3.81 -0.95 -10.19
N LEU A 34 -4.44 -0.54 -9.08
CA LEU A 34 -5.83 -0.08 -9.05
C LEU A 34 -6.07 1.12 -9.99
N LEU A 35 -5.18 2.12 -9.97
CA LEU A 35 -5.21 3.24 -10.91
C LEU A 35 -5.11 2.78 -12.38
N GLY A 36 -4.17 1.87 -12.67
CA GLY A 36 -3.99 1.32 -14.01
C GLY A 36 -5.22 0.56 -14.51
N MET A 37 -5.88 -0.19 -13.63
CA MET A 37 -7.14 -0.87 -13.94
C MET A 37 -8.27 0.13 -14.25
N ALA A 38 -8.40 1.19 -13.45
CA ALA A 38 -9.39 2.23 -13.68
C ALA A 38 -9.15 2.96 -15.01
N ALA A 39 -7.88 3.30 -15.32
CA ALA A 39 -7.51 3.93 -16.59
C ALA A 39 -7.77 3.01 -17.79
N LEU A 40 -7.47 1.71 -17.66
CA LEU A 40 -7.75 0.72 -18.69
C LEU A 40 -9.26 0.58 -18.93
N PHE A 41 -10.05 0.55 -17.85
CA PHE A 41 -11.51 0.48 -17.97
C PHE A 41 -12.09 1.76 -18.58
N ALA A 42 -11.60 2.93 -18.17
CA ALA A 42 -11.96 4.22 -18.79
C ALA A 42 -11.67 4.23 -20.30
N TRP A 43 -10.57 3.61 -20.74
CA TRP A 43 -10.22 3.52 -22.15
C TRP A 43 -11.04 2.48 -22.93
N LEU A 44 -11.35 1.33 -22.33
CA LEU A 44 -12.07 0.23 -23.00
C LEU A 44 -13.60 0.40 -23.02
N ALA A 45 -14.15 1.07 -22.01
CA ALA A 45 -15.59 1.09 -21.73
C ALA A 45 -16.20 2.50 -21.67
N SER A 46 -15.44 3.56 -22.02
CA SER A 46 -16.03 4.89 -22.23
C SER A 46 -17.13 4.83 -23.31
N ASP A 47 -18.24 5.56 -23.11
CA ASP A 47 -19.36 5.76 -24.05
C ASP A 47 -20.48 4.70 -24.12
N VAL A 48 -20.62 3.79 -23.15
CA VAL A 48 -21.76 2.87 -23.15
C VAL A 48 -22.94 3.48 -22.39
N GLY A 49 -23.74 4.31 -23.09
CA GLY A 49 -25.03 4.79 -22.57
C GLY A 49 -24.93 5.86 -21.48
N GLY A 50 -23.82 6.60 -21.42
CA GLY A 50 -23.56 7.62 -20.41
C GLY A 50 -22.93 7.09 -19.13
N HIS A 51 -22.62 5.79 -19.06
CA HIS A 51 -21.96 5.16 -17.93
C HIS A 51 -20.50 4.81 -18.24
N GLY A 52 -19.61 5.00 -17.26
CA GLY A 52 -18.19 4.66 -17.40
C GLY A 52 -17.27 5.47 -16.51
N ILE A 53 -16.05 4.96 -16.29
CA ILE A 53 -15.03 5.70 -15.56
C ILE A 53 -14.55 6.89 -16.40
N GLY A 54 -14.75 8.09 -15.86
CA GLY A 54 -14.27 9.33 -16.47
C GLY A 54 -12.77 9.55 -16.25
N TRP A 55 -12.11 10.23 -17.18
CA TRP A 55 -10.71 10.64 -17.00
C TRP A 55 -10.49 11.57 -15.81
N THR A 56 -11.51 12.32 -15.39
CA THR A 56 -11.50 13.09 -14.14
C THR A 56 -11.30 12.17 -12.93
N THR A 57 -12.01 11.03 -12.88
CA THR A 57 -11.87 10.02 -11.83
C THR A 57 -10.48 9.40 -11.83
N VAL A 58 -9.94 9.07 -13.01
CA VAL A 58 -8.56 8.60 -13.15
C VAL A 58 -7.56 9.63 -12.60
N GLY A 59 -7.76 10.92 -12.89
CA GLY A 59 -6.94 12.01 -12.35
C GLY A 59 -7.00 12.13 -10.82
N ILE A 60 -8.21 12.02 -10.24
CA ILE A 60 -8.40 12.01 -8.78
C ILE A 60 -7.69 10.80 -8.16
N MET A 61 -7.87 9.62 -8.74
CA MET A 61 -7.21 8.38 -8.30
C MET A 61 -5.69 8.49 -8.39
N ALA A 62 -5.14 9.16 -9.41
CA ALA A 62 -3.69 9.38 -9.52
C ALA A 62 -3.17 10.26 -8.37
N GLY A 63 -3.89 11.34 -8.03
CA GLY A 63 -3.57 12.17 -6.88
C GLY A 63 -3.61 11.39 -5.55
N LEU A 64 -4.63 10.55 -5.37
CA LEU A 64 -4.76 9.69 -4.20
C LEU A 64 -3.65 8.61 -4.14
N ALA A 65 -3.30 8.00 -5.27
CA ALA A 65 -2.23 7.01 -5.33
C ALA A 65 -0.89 7.61 -4.84
N VAL A 66 -0.55 8.79 -5.36
CA VAL A 66 0.64 9.56 -4.91
C VAL A 66 0.55 9.87 -3.42
N LEU A 67 -0.60 10.38 -2.95
CA LEU A 67 -0.80 10.70 -1.54
C LEU A 67 -0.59 9.47 -0.63
N GLY A 68 -1.09 8.30 -1.02
CA GLY A 68 -0.89 7.06 -0.27
C GLY A 68 0.57 6.64 -0.16
N GLU A 69 1.33 6.72 -1.26
CA GLU A 69 2.77 6.42 -1.25
C GLU A 69 3.56 7.43 -0.40
N VAL A 70 3.21 8.71 -0.51
CA VAL A 70 3.80 9.78 0.32
C VAL A 70 3.55 9.49 1.80
N ILE A 71 2.31 9.19 2.18
CA ILE A 71 1.98 8.86 3.58
C ILE A 71 2.81 7.68 4.09
N GLU A 72 2.90 6.59 3.31
CA GLU A 72 3.65 5.40 3.73
C GLU A 72 5.16 5.69 3.88
N PHE A 73 5.74 6.35 2.88
CA PHE A 73 7.16 6.68 2.86
C PHE A 73 7.54 7.65 3.98
N PHE A 74 6.79 8.75 4.13
CA PHE A 74 7.08 9.75 5.15
C PHE A 74 6.76 9.25 6.54
N ALA A 75 5.70 8.47 6.78
CA ALA A 75 5.45 7.91 8.10
C ALA A 75 6.58 6.97 8.54
N GLY A 76 7.05 6.10 7.63
CA GLY A 76 8.19 5.21 7.87
C GLY A 76 9.48 5.97 8.16
N ALA A 77 9.82 6.94 7.30
CA ALA A 77 11.03 7.74 7.44
C ALA A 77 10.98 8.69 8.65
N ALA A 78 9.85 9.37 8.90
CA ALA A 78 9.69 10.32 9.99
C ALA A 78 9.72 9.64 11.36
N GLY A 79 9.15 8.43 11.48
CA GLY A 79 9.20 7.64 12.71
C GLY A 79 10.64 7.38 13.15
N ALA A 80 11.50 6.97 12.23
CA ALA A 80 12.93 6.77 12.48
C ALA A 80 13.68 8.10 12.64
N ALA A 81 13.43 9.09 11.78
CA ALA A 81 14.15 10.36 11.75
C ALA A 81 13.94 11.20 13.02
N LYS A 82 12.77 11.13 13.67
CA LYS A 82 12.52 11.76 14.98
C LYS A 82 13.49 11.28 16.06
N GLN A 83 14.06 10.10 15.90
CA GLN A 83 15.03 9.49 16.80
C GLN A 83 16.47 9.67 16.31
N GLY A 84 16.70 10.57 15.34
CA GLY A 84 18.03 10.87 14.80
C GLY A 84 18.57 9.80 13.85
N ALA A 85 17.71 9.05 13.16
CA ALA A 85 18.12 7.97 12.25
C ALA A 85 19.12 8.43 11.18
N SER A 86 20.12 7.58 10.93
CA SER A 86 21.05 7.73 9.83
C SER A 86 20.39 7.43 8.48
N ARG A 87 20.99 7.94 7.39
CA ARG A 87 20.54 7.59 6.03
C ARG A 87 20.59 6.08 5.75
N ARG A 88 21.59 5.38 6.30
CA ARG A 88 21.71 3.91 6.17
C ARG A 88 20.55 3.19 6.85
N SER A 89 20.17 3.62 8.06
CA SER A 89 19.00 3.07 8.76
C SER A 89 17.71 3.23 7.96
N ILE A 90 17.49 4.38 7.33
CA ILE A 90 16.29 4.61 6.51
C ILE A 90 16.26 3.61 5.35
N VAL A 91 17.35 3.48 4.58
CA VAL A 91 17.42 2.55 3.45
C VAL A 91 17.22 1.10 3.89
N PHE A 92 17.90 0.68 4.96
CA PHE A 92 17.78 -0.70 5.43
C PHE A 92 16.39 -1.00 6.00
N SER A 93 15.73 -0.02 6.63
CA SER A 93 14.34 -0.18 7.09
C SER A 93 13.35 -0.37 5.95
N LEU A 94 13.57 0.28 4.80
CA LEU A 94 12.73 0.10 3.61
C LEU A 94 12.90 -1.32 3.05
N ILE A 95 14.14 -1.76 2.86
CA ILE A 95 14.46 -3.10 2.34
C ILE A 95 13.95 -4.18 3.31
N GLY A 96 14.26 -4.02 4.59
CA GLY A 96 13.81 -4.92 5.65
C GLY A 96 12.29 -4.98 5.71
N GLY A 97 11.60 -3.84 5.59
CA GLY A 97 10.14 -3.79 5.60
C GLY A 97 9.50 -4.52 4.43
N MET A 98 10.06 -4.38 3.22
CA MET A 98 9.59 -5.13 2.05
C MET A 98 9.81 -6.64 2.24
N ALA A 99 11.02 -7.05 2.61
CA ALA A 99 11.36 -8.46 2.83
C ALA A 99 10.51 -9.08 3.96
N GLY A 100 10.29 -8.32 5.03
CA GLY A 100 9.50 -8.73 6.17
C GLY A 100 8.02 -8.89 5.83
N SER A 101 7.43 -8.01 5.01
CA SER A 101 6.04 -8.16 4.58
C SER A 101 5.84 -9.41 3.72
N ILE A 102 6.77 -9.67 2.79
CA ILE A 102 6.72 -10.85 1.92
C ILE A 102 6.89 -12.12 2.76
N GLY A 103 7.92 -12.17 3.62
CA GLY A 103 8.17 -13.33 4.49
C GLY A 103 7.03 -13.57 5.48
N GLY A 104 6.49 -12.50 6.09
CA GLY A 104 5.34 -12.58 6.99
C GLY A 104 4.09 -13.13 6.31
N ALA A 105 3.80 -12.68 5.08
CA ALA A 105 2.68 -13.19 4.30
C ALA A 105 2.75 -14.70 4.07
N MET A 106 3.96 -15.23 3.79
CA MET A 106 4.18 -16.66 3.58
C MET A 106 3.99 -17.48 4.85
N LEU A 107 4.33 -16.92 6.02
CA LEU A 107 4.19 -17.58 7.33
C LEU A 107 2.74 -17.59 7.87
N GLY A 108 1.87 -16.70 7.38
CA GLY A 108 0.47 -16.61 7.82
C GLY A 108 -0.44 -17.76 7.35
N LEU A 109 0.07 -18.70 6.57
CA LEU A 109 -0.65 -19.91 6.12
C LEU A 109 -0.59 -20.96 7.26
N PRO A 110 -1.73 -21.29 7.90
CA PRO A 110 -2.91 -21.81 7.19
C PRO A 110 -4.24 -21.07 7.42
N VAL A 111 -4.28 -19.93 8.14
CA VAL A 111 -5.52 -19.15 8.33
C VAL A 111 -5.67 -18.17 7.16
N PRO A 112 -6.58 -18.43 6.19
CA PRO A 112 -6.65 -17.63 4.98
C PRO A 112 -7.10 -16.20 5.30
N VAL A 113 -6.53 -15.23 4.59
CA VAL A 113 -6.88 -13.80 4.62
C VAL A 113 -6.51 -13.06 5.90
N ILE A 114 -7.06 -13.41 7.07
CA ILE A 114 -6.80 -12.64 8.31
C ILE A 114 -5.38 -12.91 8.84
N GLY A 115 -4.96 -14.18 8.83
CA GLY A 115 -3.63 -14.58 9.29
C GLY A 115 -2.52 -14.00 8.41
N SER A 116 -2.67 -14.07 7.09
CA SER A 116 -1.71 -13.54 6.13
C SER A 116 -1.62 -12.01 6.14
N VAL A 117 -2.74 -11.30 6.35
CA VAL A 117 -2.75 -9.83 6.47
C VAL A 117 -2.02 -9.37 7.72
N ILE A 118 -2.34 -9.94 8.89
CA ILE A 118 -1.67 -9.57 10.14
C ILE A 118 -0.19 -9.93 10.06
N ALA A 119 0.13 -11.12 9.54
CA ALA A 119 1.51 -11.56 9.40
C ALA A 119 2.31 -10.70 8.41
N ALA A 120 1.73 -10.22 7.32
CA ALA A 120 2.40 -9.31 6.39
C ALA A 120 2.61 -7.91 6.96
N LEU A 121 1.64 -7.36 7.69
CA LEU A 121 1.73 -6.06 8.33
C LEU A 121 2.78 -6.05 9.46
N LEU A 122 2.72 -7.07 10.33
CA LEU A 122 3.70 -7.25 11.40
C LEU A 122 5.06 -7.63 10.85
N GLY A 123 5.11 -8.52 9.87
CA GLY A 123 6.34 -8.91 9.18
C GLY A 123 7.05 -7.70 8.59
N GLY A 124 6.32 -6.82 7.90
CA GLY A 124 6.90 -5.59 7.35
C GLY A 124 7.36 -4.61 8.41
N SER A 125 6.59 -4.47 9.51
CA SER A 125 6.98 -3.59 10.61
C SER A 125 8.23 -4.11 11.35
N LEU A 126 8.31 -5.43 11.60
CA LEU A 126 9.47 -6.10 12.18
C LEU A 126 10.69 -6.10 11.25
N GLY A 127 10.47 -6.28 9.96
CA GLY A 127 11.51 -6.14 8.96
C GLY A 127 12.08 -4.72 8.91
N ALA A 128 11.22 -3.70 8.98
CA ALA A 128 11.65 -2.31 9.05
C ALA A 128 12.42 -2.01 10.35
N PHE A 129 11.96 -2.56 11.48
CA PHE A 129 12.67 -2.51 12.76
C PHE A 129 14.08 -3.11 12.66
N ALA A 130 14.18 -4.34 12.16
CA ALA A 130 15.44 -5.06 12.04
C ALA A 130 16.40 -4.32 11.08
N GLY A 131 15.90 -3.85 9.94
CA GLY A 131 16.65 -3.06 8.98
C GLY A 131 17.19 -1.76 9.59
N ALA A 132 16.33 -1.01 10.29
CA ALA A 132 16.74 0.21 10.98
C ALA A 132 17.82 -0.05 12.04
N TYR A 133 17.61 -1.07 12.89
CA TYR A 133 18.57 -1.45 13.92
C TYR A 133 19.94 -1.84 13.33
N LEU A 134 19.95 -2.66 12.28
CA LEU A 134 21.17 -3.06 11.58
C LEU A 134 21.86 -1.87 10.90
N GLY A 135 21.09 -0.95 10.33
CA GLY A 135 21.61 0.26 9.71
C GLY A 135 22.32 1.16 10.73
N GLU A 136 21.75 1.33 11.92
CA GLU A 136 22.39 2.06 13.02
C GLU A 136 23.61 1.32 13.59
N LYS A 137 23.56 -0.01 13.69
CA LYS A 137 24.72 -0.80 14.13
C LYS A 137 25.87 -0.78 13.13
N SER A 138 25.60 -0.62 11.83
CA SER A 138 26.64 -0.48 10.79
C SER A 138 27.47 0.81 10.92
N ILE A 139 27.05 1.76 11.75
CA ILE A 139 27.77 3.00 12.06
C ILE A 139 28.13 3.08 13.56
N GLU A 140 28.19 1.92 14.23
CA GLU A 140 28.64 1.77 15.62
C GLU A 140 27.84 2.57 16.66
N ARG A 141 26.57 2.89 16.36
CA ARG A 141 25.72 3.61 17.32
C ARG A 141 25.46 2.80 18.60
N PRO A 142 25.32 3.48 19.76
CA PRO A 142 24.94 2.85 21.03
C PRO A 142 23.64 2.07 20.91
N HIS A 143 23.53 0.95 21.63
CA HIS A 143 22.35 0.07 21.55
C HIS A 143 21.03 0.79 21.89
N SER A 144 21.06 1.68 22.89
CA SER A 144 19.89 2.49 23.30
C SER A 144 19.38 3.37 22.17
N GLU A 145 20.27 4.06 21.45
CA GLU A 145 19.93 4.91 20.31
C GLU A 145 19.44 4.08 19.11
N SER A 146 20.13 2.99 18.77
CA SER A 146 19.70 2.09 17.69
C SER A 146 18.30 1.52 17.95
N MET A 147 18.00 1.17 19.21
CA MET A 147 16.70 0.66 19.62
C MET A 147 15.60 1.72 19.50
N ALA A 148 15.89 2.97 19.87
CA ALA A 148 14.95 4.08 19.70
C ALA A 148 14.59 4.29 18.22
N VAL A 149 15.60 4.34 17.34
CA VAL A 149 15.43 4.46 15.88
C VAL A 149 14.62 3.29 15.32
N ALA A 150 14.93 2.06 15.70
CA ALA A 150 14.23 0.87 15.23
C ALA A 150 12.75 0.85 15.62
N ARG A 151 12.41 1.24 16.87
CA ARG A 151 11.01 1.39 17.32
C ARG A 151 10.28 2.48 16.54
N GLY A 152 10.98 3.58 16.26
CA GLY A 152 10.47 4.66 15.41
C GLY A 152 10.13 4.16 14.00
N ALA A 153 11.04 3.39 13.38
CA ALA A 153 10.83 2.78 12.07
C ALA A 153 9.66 1.79 12.06
N PHE A 154 9.53 0.94 13.10
CA PHE A 154 8.41 0.01 13.27
C PHE A 154 7.06 0.75 13.28
N ALA A 155 6.92 1.72 14.18
CA ALA A 155 5.67 2.46 14.33
C ALA A 155 5.36 3.29 13.08
N GLY A 156 6.38 3.91 12.50
CA GLY A 156 6.26 4.65 11.24
C GLY A 156 5.78 3.78 10.09
N ARG A 157 6.34 2.57 9.95
CA ARG A 157 5.92 1.61 8.93
C ARG A 157 4.48 1.17 9.14
N LEU A 158 4.13 0.78 10.36
CA LEU A 158 2.78 0.32 10.71
C LEU A 158 1.71 1.37 10.37
N TRP A 159 1.88 2.60 10.86
CA TRP A 159 0.92 3.67 10.63
C TRP A 159 0.93 4.17 9.18
N GLY A 160 2.09 4.14 8.52
CA GLY A 160 2.22 4.47 7.10
C GLY A 160 1.42 3.52 6.20
N THR A 161 1.56 2.21 6.42
CA THR A 161 0.80 1.19 5.67
C THR A 161 -0.70 1.30 5.93
N VAL A 162 -1.13 1.56 7.18
CA VAL A 162 -2.55 1.81 7.51
C VAL A 162 -3.08 3.03 6.76
N GLY A 163 -2.31 4.14 6.74
CA GLY A 163 -2.69 5.35 6.02
C GLY A 163 -2.83 5.12 4.51
N LYS A 164 -1.85 4.48 3.88
CA LYS A 164 -1.90 4.10 2.46
C LYS A 164 -3.08 3.18 2.14
N PHE A 165 -3.36 2.22 3.03
CA PHE A 165 -4.48 1.30 2.88
C PHE A 165 -5.82 2.03 2.95
N ALA A 166 -5.99 2.99 3.85
CA ALA A 166 -7.18 3.84 3.93
C ALA A 166 -7.37 4.68 2.66
N VAL A 167 -6.29 5.27 2.13
CA VAL A 167 -6.34 5.99 0.84
C VAL A 167 -6.75 5.07 -0.31
N GLY A 168 -6.22 3.84 -0.35
CA GLY A 168 -6.62 2.83 -1.33
C GLY A 168 -8.10 2.44 -1.24
N ALA A 169 -8.68 2.43 -0.03
CA ALA A 169 -10.12 2.18 0.14
C ALA A 169 -10.96 3.31 -0.45
N VAL A 170 -10.53 4.57 -0.29
CA VAL A 170 -11.17 5.73 -0.94
C VAL A 170 -11.07 5.61 -2.46
N MET A 171 -9.90 5.24 -2.99
CA MET A 171 -9.73 5.01 -4.44
C MET A 171 -10.68 3.94 -4.98
N LEU A 172 -10.80 2.82 -4.27
CA LEU A 172 -11.71 1.73 -4.64
C LEU A 172 -13.17 2.19 -4.62
N GLY A 173 -13.57 2.97 -3.61
CA GLY A 173 -14.91 3.55 -3.51
C GLY A 173 -15.23 4.49 -4.68
N VAL A 174 -14.32 5.42 -4.98
CA VAL A 174 -14.45 6.37 -6.10
C VAL A 174 -14.58 5.61 -7.43
N MET A 175 -13.70 4.63 -7.68
CA MET A 175 -13.76 3.79 -8.87
C MET A 175 -15.08 3.02 -8.98
N THR A 176 -15.58 2.49 -7.87
CA THR A 176 -16.82 1.70 -7.82
C THR A 176 -18.04 2.58 -8.13
N VAL A 177 -18.10 3.78 -7.54
CA VAL A 177 -19.20 4.72 -7.78
C VAL A 177 -19.23 5.14 -9.25
N ASP A 178 -18.09 5.53 -9.80
CA ASP A 178 -18.01 6.00 -11.19
C ASP A 178 -18.28 4.85 -12.19
N ALA A 179 -17.83 3.64 -11.90
CA ALA A 179 -18.07 2.49 -12.76
C ALA A 179 -19.52 1.98 -12.75
N LEU A 180 -20.27 2.13 -11.65
CA LEU A 180 -21.62 1.54 -11.51
C LEU A 180 -22.76 2.54 -11.59
N VAL A 181 -22.52 3.80 -11.24
CA VAL A 181 -23.54 4.86 -11.11
C VAL A 181 -23.27 6.03 -12.06
N GLY A 182 -21.98 6.36 -12.24
CA GLY A 182 -21.51 7.40 -13.15
C GLY A 182 -21.85 7.12 -14.59
#